data_AF-A0AAD6MQA9-F1
#
_entry.id   AF-A0AAD6MQA9-F1
#
_cell.length_a   1.000
_cell.length_b   1.000
_cell.length_c   1.000
_cell.angle_alpha   90.00
_cell.angle_beta   90.00
_cell.angle_gamma   90.00
#
_symmetry.space_group_name_H-M   'P 1'
#
loop_
_entity.id
_entity.type
_entity.pdbx_description
1 polymer ?
#
loop_
_entity_poly.entity_id
_entity_poly.type
_entity_poly.pdbx_seq_one_letter_code
_entity_poly.pdbx_strand_id
1 'polypeptide(L)'
;MPNPESQGVQVPACFTDTHGVVISTMNDLPNYKIKKVLGTIYGITVRTRNWGADIGAVFRSAIGGEIRFFTNLMYSAREEAMERLVGECMSRGGNAIVAVRFDVASYGVCSQICAYGTACQVEAVEE
;
A
#
# COMPACT_ATOMS: atom_id res chain seq x y z
N MET A 1 -36.89 12.95 4.74
CA MET A 1 -36.00 12.74 3.58
C MET A 1 -34.57 12.87 4.09
N PRO A 2 -33.66 11.91 3.82
CA PRO A 2 -32.27 12.03 4.24
C PRO A 2 -31.55 13.10 3.42
N ASN A 3 -30.56 13.75 4.06
CA ASN A 3 -29.76 14.86 3.53
C ASN A 3 -28.97 14.45 2.26
N PRO A 4 -29.00 15.24 1.16
CA PRO A 4 -28.20 14.99 -0.06
C PRO A 4 -26.68 14.99 0.15
N GLU A 5 -26.16 15.44 1.30
CA GLU A 5 -24.72 15.38 1.64
C GLU A 5 -24.22 13.98 2.06
N SER A 6 -25.08 12.96 2.06
CA SER A 6 -24.71 11.58 2.37
C SER A 6 -24.15 10.78 1.18
N GLN A 7 -23.97 11.41 0.02
CA GLN A 7 -23.38 10.75 -1.15
C GLN A 7 -21.84 10.74 -1.07
N GLY A 8 -21.30 9.62 -0.57
CA GLY A 8 -20.18 8.96 -1.25
C GLY A 8 -18.74 9.30 -0.84
N VAL A 9 -18.43 9.52 0.44
CA VAL A 9 -17.02 9.49 0.87
C VAL A 9 -16.64 8.07 1.27
N GLN A 10 -16.08 7.33 0.31
CA GLN A 10 -15.55 5.98 0.53
C GLN A 10 -14.46 6.03 1.60
N VAL A 11 -14.62 5.24 2.66
CA VAL A 11 -13.54 5.02 3.64
C VAL A 11 -12.36 4.42 2.86
N PRO A 12 -11.14 4.98 2.94
CA PRO A 12 -10.00 4.41 2.24
C PRO A 12 -9.76 3.01 2.80
N ALA A 13 -10.09 2.00 2.00
CA ALA A 13 -9.87 0.61 2.34
C ALA A 13 -8.47 0.22 1.92
N CYS A 14 -7.80 -0.61 2.72
CA CYS A 14 -6.52 -1.24 2.43
C CYS A 14 -6.61 -2.30 1.29
N PHE A 15 -7.69 -2.30 0.51
CA PHE A 15 -7.94 -3.37 -0.44
C PHE A 15 -7.18 -3.10 -1.73
N THR A 16 -6.01 -3.71 -1.86
CA THR A 16 -5.34 -3.90 -3.16
C THR A 16 -5.67 -5.31 -3.64
N ASP A 17 -6.12 -5.46 -4.89
CA ASP A 17 -6.26 -6.78 -5.50
C ASP A 17 -4.89 -7.46 -5.60
N THR A 18 -4.68 -8.49 -4.79
CA THR A 18 -3.40 -9.21 -4.73
C THR A 18 -3.29 -10.31 -5.79
N HIS A 19 -4.30 -10.48 -6.65
CA HIS A 19 -4.31 -11.50 -7.70
C HIS A 19 -4.04 -12.92 -7.18
N GLY A 20 -4.49 -13.21 -5.95
CA GLY A 20 -4.27 -14.49 -5.27
C GLY A 20 -2.91 -14.63 -4.59
N VAL A 21 -2.05 -13.61 -4.61
CA VAL A 21 -0.81 -13.58 -3.83
C VAL A 21 -1.13 -13.40 -2.35
N VAL A 22 -0.61 -14.28 -1.51
CA VAL A 22 -0.72 -14.15 -0.04
C VAL A 22 0.28 -13.11 0.46
N ILE A 23 -0.17 -12.09 1.16
CA ILE A 23 0.69 -11.01 1.64
C ILE A 23 0.62 -10.96 3.17
N SER A 24 1.78 -10.96 3.83
CA SER A 24 1.85 -10.92 5.28
C SER A 24 2.97 -9.99 5.75
N THR A 25 2.70 -9.29 6.86
CA THR A 25 3.72 -8.56 7.61
C THR A 25 4.50 -9.47 8.55
N MET A 26 4.04 -10.70 8.79
CA MET A 26 4.79 -11.72 9.55
C MET A 26 5.97 -12.24 8.74
N ASN A 27 6.99 -12.75 9.43
CA ASN A 27 8.17 -13.35 8.79
C ASN A 27 7.88 -14.80 8.33
N ASP A 28 6.96 -15.46 9.02
CA ASP A 28 6.42 -16.78 8.72
C ASP A 28 5.00 -16.70 8.18
N LEU A 29 4.49 -17.84 7.72
CA LEU A 29 3.14 -17.96 7.18
C LEU A 29 2.50 -19.25 7.72
N PRO A 30 1.78 -19.19 8.86
CA PRO A 30 1.12 -20.35 9.46
C PRO A 30 0.21 -21.07 8.46
N ASN A 31 0.16 -22.41 8.54
CA ASN A 31 -0.54 -23.29 7.59
C ASN A 31 0.00 -23.27 6.15
N TYR A 32 1.18 -22.66 5.93
CA TYR A 32 1.90 -22.72 4.67
C TYR A 32 3.35 -23.17 4.88
N LYS A 33 3.89 -23.86 3.88
CA LYS A 33 5.31 -24.21 3.79
C LYS A 33 5.97 -23.42 2.67
N ILE A 34 7.03 -22.67 2.98
CA ILE A 34 7.85 -21.99 1.96
C ILE A 34 8.68 -23.04 1.21
N LYS A 35 8.40 -23.20 -0.08
CA LYS A 35 9.10 -24.12 -1.00
C LYS A 35 10.32 -23.47 -1.62
N LYS A 36 10.24 -22.18 -1.93
CA LYS A 36 11.33 -21.42 -2.56
C LYS A 36 11.28 -19.96 -2.12
N VAL A 37 12.45 -19.42 -1.78
CA VAL A 37 12.63 -17.98 -1.56
C VAL A 37 13.14 -17.37 -2.88
N LEU A 38 12.43 -16.36 -3.37
CA LEU A 38 12.71 -15.65 -4.63
C LEU A 38 13.43 -14.31 -4.41
N GLY A 39 13.81 -14.04 -3.15
CA GLY A 39 14.58 -12.88 -2.73
C GLY A 39 13.71 -11.64 -2.50
N THR A 40 14.40 -10.52 -2.27
CA THR A 40 13.77 -9.23 -1.98
C THR A 40 13.12 -8.63 -3.22
N ILE A 41 11.94 -8.03 -3.02
CA ILE A 41 11.15 -7.31 -4.01
C ILE A 41 10.73 -5.93 -3.47
N TYR A 42 10.44 -5.00 -4.36
CA TYR A 42 10.14 -3.60 -4.09
C TYR A 42 9.00 -3.07 -4.99
N GLY A 43 8.06 -2.38 -4.38
CA GLY A 43 7.10 -1.55 -5.07
C GLY A 43 7.29 -0.10 -4.66
N ILE A 44 7.71 0.76 -5.59
CA ILE A 44 8.05 2.16 -5.29
C ILE A 44 7.13 3.09 -6.07
N THR A 45 6.61 4.12 -5.40
CA THR A 45 6.00 5.27 -6.07
C THR A 45 6.61 6.58 -5.58
N VAL A 46 6.70 7.57 -6.45
CA VAL A 46 7.16 8.93 -6.13
C VAL A 46 6.08 9.91 -6.57
N ARG A 47 5.64 10.77 -5.65
CA ARG A 47 4.62 11.78 -5.88
C ARG A 47 5.19 13.18 -5.64
N THR A 48 4.96 14.11 -6.55
CA THR A 48 5.32 15.51 -6.40
C THR A 48 4.25 16.26 -5.60
N ARG A 49 4.66 17.04 -4.60
CA ARG A 49 3.83 18.03 -3.89
C ARG A 49 3.74 19.33 -4.70
N ASN A 50 3.16 19.32 -5.89
CA ASN A 50 2.93 20.57 -6.63
C ASN A 50 1.62 21.24 -6.15
N TRP A 51 1.55 21.60 -4.86
CA TRP A 51 0.30 21.85 -4.12
C TRP A 51 0.17 23.27 -3.54
N GLY A 52 0.97 24.22 -4.01
CA GLY A 52 1.07 25.56 -3.40
C GLY A 52 -0.23 26.37 -3.35
N ALA A 53 -1.19 26.13 -4.24
CA ALA A 53 -2.45 26.89 -4.30
C ALA A 53 -3.59 26.28 -3.43
N ASP A 54 -3.67 24.95 -3.31
CA ASP A 54 -4.80 24.26 -2.67
C ASP A 54 -4.64 24.09 -1.15
N ILE A 55 -3.41 24.20 -0.63
CA ILE A 55 -3.08 24.02 0.78
C ILE A 55 -3.80 25.04 1.68
N GLY A 56 -3.96 26.30 1.24
CA GLY A 56 -4.63 27.35 2.00
C GLY A 56 -6.13 27.09 2.23
N ALA A 57 -6.79 26.35 1.33
CA ALA A 57 -8.18 25.95 1.47
C ALA A 57 -8.34 24.69 2.35
N VAL A 58 -7.38 23.75 2.26
CA VAL A 58 -7.35 22.52 3.06
C VAL A 58 -7.05 22.79 4.54
N PHE A 59 -6.17 23.73 4.87
CA PHE A 59 -5.92 24.10 6.28
C PHE A 59 -7.14 24.73 6.96
N ARG A 60 -8.02 25.41 6.22
CA ARG A 60 -9.32 25.89 6.77
C ARG A 60 -10.26 24.75 7.17
N SER A 61 -10.09 23.56 6.58
CA SER A 61 -10.82 22.34 6.95
C SER A 61 -10.16 21.54 8.08
N ALA A 62 -8.94 21.91 8.49
CA ALA A 62 -8.13 21.22 9.50
C ALA A 62 -8.33 21.76 10.94
N ILE A 63 -9.55 22.22 11.27
CA ILE A 63 -9.86 22.58 12.66
C ILE A 63 -10.04 21.27 13.45
N GLY A 64 -8.95 20.80 14.06
CA GLY A 64 -8.97 19.80 15.14
C GLY A 64 -8.72 18.33 14.77
N GLY A 65 -8.15 17.99 13.61
CA GLY A 65 -7.94 16.57 13.28
C GLY A 65 -7.17 16.25 12.00
N GLU A 66 -7.55 15.13 11.39
CA GLU A 66 -6.93 14.55 10.19
C GLU A 66 -7.19 15.39 8.94
N ILE A 67 -6.13 15.66 8.17
CA ILE A 67 -6.25 16.28 6.85
C ILE A 67 -6.62 15.18 5.83
N ARG A 68 -7.92 14.89 5.71
CA ARG A 68 -8.47 13.78 4.91
C ARG A 68 -7.93 13.70 3.48
N PHE A 69 -7.69 14.85 2.83
CA PHE A 69 -7.09 14.88 1.49
C PHE A 69 -5.70 14.24 1.46
N PHE A 70 -4.84 14.56 2.43
CA PHE A 70 -3.51 13.96 2.52
C PHE A 70 -3.58 12.50 2.92
N THR A 71 -4.52 12.12 3.79
CA THR A 71 -4.75 10.70 4.11
C THR A 71 -5.10 9.92 2.85
N ASN A 72 -6.08 10.39 2.07
CA ASN A 72 -6.47 9.73 0.82
C ASN A 72 -5.30 9.63 -0.17
N LEU A 73 -4.49 10.68 -0.31
CA LEU A 73 -3.28 10.59 -1.14
C LEU A 73 -2.34 9.49 -0.64
N MET A 74 -2.09 9.41 0.67
CA MET A 74 -1.18 8.42 1.23
C MET A 74 -1.70 6.99 1.03
N TYR A 75 -3.02 6.78 1.08
CA TYR A 75 -3.63 5.49 0.74
C TYR A 75 -3.44 5.14 -0.73
N SER A 76 -3.77 6.04 -1.66
CA SER A 76 -3.58 5.80 -3.09
C SER A 76 -2.12 5.55 -3.48
N ALA A 77 -1.18 6.25 -2.83
CA ALA A 77 0.24 6.02 -3.05
C ALA A 77 0.71 4.67 -2.49
N ARG A 78 0.14 4.20 -1.37
CA ARG A 78 0.42 2.86 -0.83
C ARG A 78 -0.17 1.75 -1.70
N GLU A 79 -1.37 1.95 -2.23
CA GLU A 79 -2.03 1.03 -3.14
C GLU A 79 -1.17 0.81 -4.39
N GLU A 80 -0.72 1.88 -5.05
CA GLU A 80 0.16 1.78 -6.22
C GLU A 80 1.50 1.09 -5.89
N ALA A 81 2.09 1.39 -4.72
CA ALA A 81 3.30 0.70 -4.27
C ALA A 81 3.03 -0.80 -4.06
N MET A 82 1.89 -1.18 -3.49
CA MET A 82 1.52 -2.57 -3.27
C MET A 82 1.26 -3.30 -4.59
N GLU A 83 0.55 -2.69 -5.54
CA GLU A 83 0.33 -3.26 -6.89
C GLU A 83 1.66 -3.58 -7.58
N ARG A 84 2.62 -2.65 -7.52
CA ARG A 84 3.97 -2.86 -8.09
C ARG A 84 4.72 -3.99 -7.39
N LEU A 85 4.61 -4.07 -6.06
CA LEU A 85 5.22 -5.15 -5.25
C LEU A 85 4.63 -6.52 -5.63
N VAL A 86 3.30 -6.61 -5.77
CA VAL A 86 2.59 -7.82 -6.20
C VAL A 86 3.01 -8.21 -7.62
N GLY A 87 3.05 -7.26 -8.54
CA GLY A 87 3.50 -7.47 -9.90
C GLY A 87 4.93 -8.03 -9.96
N GLU A 88 5.84 -7.51 -9.13
CA GLU A 88 7.20 -8.04 -9.05
C GLU A 88 7.24 -9.46 -8.50
N CYS A 89 6.46 -9.77 -7.45
CA CYS A 89 6.31 -11.13 -6.91
C CYS A 89 5.86 -12.12 -8.00
N MET A 90 4.80 -11.78 -8.72
CA MET A 90 4.24 -12.60 -9.79
C MET A 90 5.22 -12.78 -10.95
N SER A 91 5.95 -11.72 -11.35
CA SER A 91 6.96 -11.79 -12.41
C SER A 91 8.09 -12.78 -12.12
N ARG A 92 8.35 -13.06 -10.84
CA ARG A 92 9.35 -14.04 -10.37
C ARG A 92 8.77 -15.44 -10.15
N GLY A 93 7.47 -15.64 -10.41
CA GLY A 93 6.76 -16.89 -10.16
C GLY A 93 6.41 -17.12 -8.68
N GLY A 94 6.39 -16.06 -7.87
CA GLY A 94 5.97 -16.11 -6.47
C GLY A 94 4.46 -16.10 -6.30
N ASN A 95 3.98 -16.69 -5.21
CA ASN A 95 2.58 -16.67 -4.80
C ASN A 95 2.39 -16.19 -3.35
N ALA A 96 3.47 -15.80 -2.67
CA ALA A 96 3.40 -15.16 -1.38
C ALA A 96 4.49 -14.11 -1.18
N ILE A 97 4.21 -13.11 -0.36
CA ILE A 97 5.16 -12.10 0.10
C ILE A 97 5.10 -12.05 1.62
N VAL A 98 6.24 -12.33 2.25
CA VAL A 98 6.38 -12.26 3.72
C VAL A 98 7.22 -11.06 4.12
N ALA A 99 7.15 -10.70 5.40
CA ALA A 99 7.85 -9.58 5.99
C ALA A 99 7.60 -8.26 5.26
N VAL A 100 6.37 -8.04 4.76
CA VAL A 100 6.05 -6.78 4.06
C VAL A 100 6.14 -5.59 4.99
N ARG A 101 6.81 -4.55 4.53
CA ARG A 101 6.99 -3.27 5.24
C ARG A 101 6.80 -2.12 4.27
N PHE A 102 6.56 -0.95 4.84
CA PHE A 102 6.57 0.31 4.11
C PHE A 102 7.68 1.21 4.62
N ASP A 103 8.35 1.89 3.71
CA ASP A 103 9.23 3.02 4.00
C ASP A 103 8.72 4.27 3.27
N VAL A 104 8.98 5.44 3.84
CA VAL A 104 8.57 6.73 3.30
C VAL A 104 9.74 7.70 3.40
N ALA A 105 10.18 8.21 2.26
CA ALA A 105 11.23 9.22 2.17
C ALA A 105 10.72 10.48 1.47
N SER A 106 11.30 11.64 1.78
CA SER A 106 10.98 12.91 1.12
C SER A 106 12.25 13.53 0.55
N TYR A 107 12.18 13.97 -0.70
CA TYR A 107 13.28 14.61 -1.42
C TYR A 107 12.78 15.95 -1.99
N GLY A 108 13.03 17.04 -1.27
CA GLY A 108 12.52 18.36 -1.64
C GLY A 108 10.99 18.38 -1.74
N VAL A 109 10.47 18.64 -2.94
CA VAL A 109 9.03 18.65 -3.21
C VAL A 109 8.44 17.27 -3.49
N CYS A 110 9.25 16.22 -3.53
CA CYS A 110 8.78 14.86 -3.80
C CYS A 110 8.68 14.03 -2.52
N SER A 111 7.67 13.18 -2.43
CA SER A 111 7.56 12.11 -1.44
C SER A 111 7.56 10.75 -2.13
N GLN A 112 8.36 9.84 -1.61
CA GLN A 112 8.47 8.46 -2.07
C GLN A 112 7.85 7.53 -1.03
N ILE A 113 7.09 6.54 -1.51
CA ILE A 113 6.63 5.40 -0.72
C ILE A 113 7.26 4.15 -1.33
N CYS A 114 7.89 3.34 -0.47
CA CYS A 114 8.41 2.02 -0.78
C CYS A 114 7.58 0.97 -0.05
N ALA A 115 7.00 0.02 -0.75
CA ALA A 115 6.62 -1.27 -0.18
C ALA A 115 7.75 -2.26 -0.47
N TYR A 116 8.17 -3.07 0.50
CA TYR A 116 9.20 -4.08 0.29
C TYR A 116 8.93 -5.32 1.13
N GLY A 117 9.46 -6.45 0.68
CA GLY A 117 9.30 -7.74 1.35
C GLY A 117 10.10 -8.84 0.67
N THR A 118 9.81 -10.09 1.04
CA THR A 118 10.46 -11.27 0.45
C THR A 118 9.44 -12.06 -0.35
N ALA A 119 9.69 -12.21 -1.66
CA ALA A 119 8.87 -13.06 -2.52
C ALA A 119 9.17 -14.53 -2.27
N CYS A 120 8.13 -15.34 -2.18
CA CYS A 120 8.20 -16.76 -1.89
C CYS A 120 7.26 -17.56 -2.79
N GLN A 121 7.57 -18.83 -2.98
CA GLN A 121 6.62 -19.86 -3.41
C GLN A 121 6.23 -20.67 -2.17
N VAL A 122 4.93 -20.74 -1.87
CA VAL A 122 4.36 -21.45 -0.72
C VAL A 122 3.32 -22.48 -1.17
N GLU A 123 3.18 -23.54 -0.38
CA GLU A 123 2.11 -24.54 -0.49
C GLU A 123 1.36 -24.60 0.85
N ALA A 124 0.03 -24.68 0.80
CA ALA A 124 -0.76 -24.92 2.00
C ALA A 124 -0.43 -26.31 2.56
N VAL A 125 -0.34 -26.42 3.88
CA VAL A 125 -0.19 -27.69 4.58
C VAL A 125 -1.47 -27.98 5.35
N GLU A 126 -2.06 -29.14 5.10
CA GLU A 126 -3.09 -29.71 5.97
C GLU A 126 -2.37 -30.34 7.16
N GLU A 127 -2.78 -29.97 8.37
CA GLU A 127 -2.24 -30.48 9.63
C GLU A 127 -2.86 -31.84 9.98
#